data_AF-Q18021-F1
#
_entry.id   AF-Q18021-F1
#
_cell.length_a   1.000
_cell.length_b   1.000
_cell.length_c   1.000
_cell.angle_alpha   90.00
_cell.angle_beta   90.00
_cell.angle_gamma   90.00
#
_symmetry.space_group_name_H-M   'P 1'
#
loop_
_entity.id
_entity.type
_entity.pdbx_description
1 polymer ?
#
loop_
_entity_poly.entity_id
_entity_poly.type
_entity_poly.pdbx_seq_one_letter_code
_entity_poly.pdbx_strand_id
1 'polypeptide(L)'
;MLYFEDALWIRENFWKDAIGTLYFALGFSGIAFHLIIISILPEISNFISHPAVLILSSQFTASLIQLFVVFVPVPAMIAVNQPYFVNPVMINVPAFLLILSQCFAFVLVIIIGFYRSLRIVSSKAGKLIFPDKVIYVIIIGVFCFSFFFTVNICAHTTIRRFNPSELNWKLQYFEVISFIYLVAFIIVPTTLFSLIALSFLIYKKLFQKPHTSEDGEDEDETDAPRETICSLFFYIIFDLFFCFWICMSFLSSVPFLSLSHVFLTAYWPLMTSLTLDVHIRAALFYRIRNVFQPQSANSPIVIRPNKKETVKFSKF
;
A
#
# COMPACT_ATOMS: atom_id res chain seq x y z
N MET A 1 27.60 -41.05 4.63
CA MET A 1 27.93 -39.73 4.06
C MET A 1 26.99 -39.37 2.92
N LEU A 2 26.81 -40.23 1.89
CA LEU A 2 25.84 -40.04 0.79
C LEU A 2 24.41 -39.66 1.23
N TYR A 3 23.80 -40.38 2.17
CA TYR A 3 22.45 -40.06 2.65
C TYR A 3 22.30 -38.66 3.29
N PHE A 4 23.40 -38.10 3.83
CA PHE A 4 23.37 -36.78 4.46
C PHE A 4 23.49 -35.66 3.42
N GLU A 5 24.28 -35.87 2.36
CA GLU A 5 24.38 -34.96 1.22
C GLU A 5 23.06 -34.92 0.43
N ASP A 6 22.42 -36.09 0.20
CA ASP A 6 21.11 -36.16 -0.45
C ASP A 6 20.03 -35.44 0.38
N ALA A 7 20.03 -35.61 1.71
CA ALA A 7 19.09 -34.93 2.59
C ALA A 7 19.28 -33.39 2.59
N LEU A 8 20.53 -32.92 2.55
CA LEU A 8 20.85 -31.50 2.42
C LEU A 8 20.41 -30.95 1.05
N TRP A 9 20.66 -31.69 -0.03
CA TRP A 9 20.25 -31.31 -1.38
C TRP A 9 18.73 -31.22 -1.52
N ILE A 10 17.99 -32.22 -1.00
CA ILE A 10 16.52 -32.20 -0.96
C ILE A 10 16.02 -31.00 -0.17
N ARG A 11 16.62 -30.72 0.99
CA ARG A 11 16.25 -29.58 1.82
C ARG A 11 16.49 -28.25 1.10
N GLU A 12 17.65 -28.06 0.47
CA GLU A 12 17.97 -26.83 -0.25
C GLU A 12 17.03 -26.59 -1.44
N ASN A 13 16.76 -27.62 -2.23
CA ASN A 13 15.82 -27.51 -3.35
C ASN A 13 14.39 -27.28 -2.90
N PHE A 14 13.96 -27.93 -1.81
CA PHE A 14 12.64 -27.66 -1.22
C PHE A 14 12.47 -26.18 -0.86
N TRP A 15 13.48 -25.56 -0.22
CA TRP A 15 13.41 -24.13 0.12
C TRP A 15 13.38 -23.22 -1.11
N LYS A 16 14.17 -23.54 -2.14
CA LYS A 16 14.14 -22.81 -3.41
C LYS A 16 12.76 -22.90 -4.06
N ASP A 17 12.20 -24.09 -4.19
CA ASP A 17 10.89 -24.32 -4.80
C ASP A 17 9.77 -23.65 -4.00
N ALA A 18 9.80 -23.78 -2.67
CA ALA A 18 8.81 -23.15 -1.79
C ALA A 18 8.87 -21.62 -1.89
N ILE A 19 10.06 -21.02 -1.81
CA ILE A 19 10.21 -19.56 -1.89
C ILE A 19 9.84 -19.07 -3.29
N GLY A 20 10.30 -19.73 -4.35
CA GLY A 20 9.94 -19.39 -5.74
C GLY A 20 8.44 -19.46 -5.99
N THR A 21 7.77 -20.49 -5.47
CA THR A 21 6.31 -20.64 -5.56
C THR A 21 5.58 -19.54 -4.79
N LEU A 22 6.08 -19.16 -3.61
CA LEU A 22 5.50 -18.06 -2.83
C LEU A 22 5.68 -16.71 -3.54
N TYR A 23 6.85 -16.44 -4.13
CA TYR A 23 7.05 -15.25 -4.97
C TYR A 23 6.03 -15.19 -6.11
N PHE A 24 5.80 -16.32 -6.77
CA PHE A 24 4.80 -16.43 -7.83
C PHE A 24 3.38 -16.19 -7.31
N ALA A 25 2.95 -16.93 -6.29
CA ALA A 25 1.59 -16.87 -5.77
C ALA A 25 1.24 -15.48 -5.18
N LEU A 26 2.14 -14.91 -4.37
CA LEU A 26 1.95 -13.59 -3.78
C LEU A 26 2.01 -12.49 -4.85
N GLY A 27 2.95 -12.59 -5.80
CA GLY A 27 3.06 -11.63 -6.90
C GLY A 27 1.85 -11.64 -7.82
N PHE A 28 1.40 -12.82 -8.25
CA PHE A 28 0.25 -12.97 -9.14
C PHE A 28 -1.04 -12.48 -8.49
N SER A 29 -1.32 -12.93 -7.26
CA SER A 29 -2.52 -12.51 -6.54
C SER A 29 -2.49 -11.01 -6.22
N GLY A 30 -1.34 -10.45 -5.87
CA GLY A 30 -1.17 -9.00 -5.72
C GLY A 30 -1.50 -8.22 -7.00
N ILE A 31 -1.00 -8.66 -8.15
CA ILE A 31 -1.33 -8.05 -9.45
C ILE A 31 -2.83 -8.13 -9.71
N ALA A 32 -3.45 -9.29 -9.49
CA ALA A 32 -4.88 -9.49 -9.67
C ALA A 32 -5.71 -8.54 -8.79
N PHE A 33 -5.39 -8.44 -7.49
CA PHE A 33 -6.08 -7.52 -6.58
C PHE A 33 -5.91 -6.06 -6.99
N HIS A 34 -4.71 -5.63 -7.38
CA HIS A 34 -4.48 -4.26 -7.82
C HIS A 34 -5.26 -3.93 -9.10
N LEU A 35 -5.29 -4.84 -10.09
CA LEU A 35 -6.09 -4.66 -11.30
C LEU A 35 -7.59 -4.55 -10.97
N ILE A 36 -8.10 -5.42 -10.09
CA ILE A 36 -9.49 -5.36 -9.65
C ILE A 36 -9.77 -4.02 -8.98
N ILE A 37 -8.91 -3.55 -8.06
CA ILE A 37 -9.15 -2.28 -7.36
C ILE A 37 -9.09 -1.09 -8.32
N ILE A 38 -8.10 -1.04 -9.22
CA ILE A 38 -8.03 0.00 -10.24
C ILE A 38 -9.31 0.01 -11.10
N SER A 39 -9.90 -1.15 -11.39
CA SER A 39 -11.15 -1.23 -12.15
C SER A 39 -12.39 -0.73 -11.40
N ILE A 40 -12.48 -0.93 -10.08
CA ILE A 40 -13.64 -0.49 -9.29
C ILE A 40 -13.55 0.98 -8.87
N LEU A 41 -12.34 1.55 -8.78
CA LEU A 41 -12.12 2.91 -8.27
C LEU A 41 -12.93 3.98 -9.05
N PRO A 42 -12.98 3.95 -10.40
CA PRO A 42 -13.86 4.83 -11.16
C PRO A 42 -15.35 4.59 -10.89
N GLU A 43 -15.78 3.33 -10.73
CA GLU A 43 -17.18 2.95 -10.49
C GLU A 43 -17.70 3.52 -9.15
N ILE A 44 -16.85 3.58 -8.12
CA ILE A 44 -17.19 4.07 -6.78
C ILE A 44 -16.78 5.52 -6.53
N SER A 45 -16.31 6.24 -7.56
CA SER A 45 -15.86 7.64 -7.46
C SER A 45 -16.95 8.61 -7.00
N ASN A 46 -18.22 8.23 -7.13
CA ASN A 46 -19.36 9.00 -6.59
C ASN A 46 -19.55 8.85 -5.07
N PHE A 47 -18.99 7.79 -4.47
CA PHE A 47 -19.10 7.49 -3.04
C PHE A 47 -17.85 7.88 -2.26
N ILE A 48 -16.70 7.86 -2.93
CA ILE A 48 -15.40 8.12 -2.33
C ILE A 48 -14.88 9.46 -2.85
N SER A 49 -14.20 10.21 -1.98
CA SER A 49 -13.57 11.46 -2.38
C SER A 49 -12.60 11.26 -3.56
N HIS A 50 -12.74 12.10 -4.59
CA HIS A 50 -11.91 12.06 -5.79
C HIS A 50 -10.39 12.15 -5.51
N PRO A 51 -9.90 12.96 -4.55
CA PRO A 51 -8.49 12.91 -4.09
C PRO A 51 -8.00 11.52 -3.71
N ALA A 52 -8.81 10.75 -2.97
CA ALA A 52 -8.44 9.39 -2.57
C ALA A 52 -8.38 8.45 -3.77
N VAL A 53 -9.30 8.59 -4.73
CA VAL A 53 -9.30 7.83 -5.97
C VAL A 53 -7.99 8.05 -6.75
N LEU A 54 -7.56 9.31 -6.88
CA LEU A 54 -6.32 9.67 -7.59
C LEU A 54 -5.07 9.12 -6.88
N ILE A 55 -4.97 9.28 -5.55
CA ILE A 55 -3.83 8.78 -4.78
C ILE A 55 -3.77 7.25 -4.84
N LEU A 56 -4.89 6.57 -4.58
CA LEU A 56 -4.96 5.11 -4.61
C LEU A 56 -4.63 4.56 -6.01
N SER A 57 -5.20 5.14 -7.07
CA SER A 57 -4.92 4.69 -8.44
C SER A 57 -3.43 4.79 -8.77
N SER A 58 -2.79 5.90 -8.39
CA SER A 58 -1.36 6.11 -8.59
C SER A 58 -0.52 5.12 -7.78
N GLN A 59 -0.89 4.89 -6.51
CA GLN A 59 -0.23 3.95 -5.62
C GLN A 59 -0.34 2.51 -6.15
N PHE A 60 -1.54 2.06 -6.54
CA PHE A 60 -1.76 0.72 -7.08
C PHE A 60 -1.03 0.51 -8.40
N THR A 61 -0.97 1.53 -9.26
CA THR A 61 -0.20 1.47 -10.51
C THR A 61 1.29 1.28 -10.23
N ALA A 62 1.83 2.03 -9.26
CA ALA A 62 3.22 1.90 -8.84
C ALA A 62 3.52 0.49 -8.29
N SER A 63 2.67 0.00 -7.39
CA SER A 63 2.81 -1.35 -6.84
C SER A 63 2.68 -2.43 -7.91
N LEU A 64 1.82 -2.24 -8.92
CA LEU A 64 1.68 -3.16 -10.04
C LEU A 64 2.96 -3.21 -10.89
N ILE A 65 3.57 -2.05 -11.21
CA ILE A 65 4.88 -2.00 -11.89
C ILE A 65 5.93 -2.73 -11.08
N GLN A 66 6.00 -2.48 -9.77
CA GLN A 66 6.93 -3.15 -8.87
C GLN A 66 6.73 -4.66 -8.85
N LEU A 67 5.48 -5.12 -8.78
CA LEU A 67 5.16 -6.55 -8.81
C LEU A 67 5.55 -7.17 -10.14
N PHE A 68 5.34 -6.53 -11.30
CA PHE A 68 5.78 -7.10 -12.58
C PHE A 68 7.30 -7.31 -12.65
N VAL A 69 8.07 -6.41 -12.04
CA VAL A 69 9.53 -6.53 -11.97
C VAL A 69 9.98 -7.69 -11.07
N VAL A 70 9.17 -8.12 -10.11
CA VAL A 70 9.52 -9.16 -9.14
C VAL A 70 8.88 -10.51 -9.47
N PHE A 71 7.59 -10.51 -9.76
CA PHE A 71 6.71 -11.67 -9.96
C PHE A 71 7.21 -12.63 -11.03
N VAL A 72 7.63 -12.13 -12.19
CA VAL A 72 8.12 -13.00 -13.29
C VAL A 72 9.61 -13.31 -13.13
N PRO A 73 10.48 -12.31 -12.92
CA PRO A 73 11.91 -12.57 -12.96
C PRO A 73 12.41 -13.38 -11.77
N VAL A 74 11.89 -13.15 -10.55
CA VAL A 74 12.44 -13.82 -9.35
C VAL A 74 12.18 -15.31 -9.33
N PRO A 75 10.94 -15.83 -9.54
CA PRO A 75 10.73 -17.27 -9.64
C PRO A 75 11.55 -17.92 -10.75
N ALA A 76 11.70 -17.24 -11.91
CA ALA A 76 12.54 -17.74 -12.99
C ALA A 76 14.03 -17.80 -12.60
N MET A 77 14.56 -16.78 -11.90
CA MET A 77 15.94 -16.79 -11.39
C MET A 77 16.19 -17.92 -10.42
N ILE A 78 15.21 -18.20 -9.56
CA ILE A 78 15.29 -19.30 -8.59
C ILE A 78 15.28 -20.64 -9.31
N ALA A 79 14.35 -20.84 -10.25
CA ALA A 79 14.20 -22.09 -10.99
C ALA A 79 15.45 -22.45 -11.82
N VAL A 80 16.07 -21.45 -12.48
CA VAL A 80 17.28 -21.66 -13.30
C VAL A 80 18.57 -21.50 -12.47
N ASN A 81 18.46 -21.06 -11.21
CA ASN A 81 19.58 -20.68 -10.33
C ASN A 81 20.59 -19.73 -11.03
N GLN A 82 20.08 -18.80 -11.83
CA GLN A 82 20.89 -17.81 -12.54
C GLN A 82 20.21 -16.43 -12.52
N PRO A 83 20.98 -15.34 -12.52
CA PRO A 83 20.41 -14.00 -12.64
C PRO A 83 19.72 -13.83 -14.00
N TYR A 84 18.48 -13.32 -14.00
CA TYR A 84 17.60 -13.28 -15.17
C TYR A 84 18.13 -12.36 -16.29
N PHE A 85 18.72 -11.23 -15.90
CA PHE A 85 19.19 -10.24 -16.85
C PHE A 85 20.67 -10.45 -17.14
N VAL A 86 20.95 -11.25 -18.17
CA VAL A 86 22.31 -11.53 -18.64
C VAL A 86 22.88 -10.34 -19.44
N ASN A 87 22.02 -9.52 -20.05
CA ASN A 87 22.46 -8.35 -20.82
C ASN A 87 22.86 -7.19 -19.87
N PRO A 88 24.13 -6.75 -19.88
CA PRO A 88 24.63 -5.71 -18.98
C PRO A 88 23.99 -4.33 -19.18
N VAL A 89 23.36 -4.05 -20.33
CA VAL A 89 22.64 -2.79 -20.56
C VAL A 89 21.24 -2.83 -19.90
N MET A 90 20.57 -3.97 -19.97
CA MET A 90 19.18 -4.12 -19.50
C MET A 90 19.08 -4.54 -18.04
N ILE A 91 20.16 -5.05 -17.42
CA ILE A 91 20.17 -5.48 -16.00
C ILE A 91 19.76 -4.36 -15.04
N ASN A 92 19.95 -3.11 -15.46
CA ASN A 92 19.77 -1.94 -14.63
C ASN A 92 18.34 -1.42 -14.60
N VAL A 93 17.58 -1.61 -15.67
CA VAL A 93 16.22 -1.07 -15.82
C VAL A 93 15.24 -1.64 -14.79
N PRO A 94 15.17 -2.97 -14.56
CA PRO A 94 14.23 -3.56 -13.62
C PRO A 94 14.44 -3.03 -12.21
N ALA A 95 15.67 -3.01 -11.73
CA ALA A 95 15.93 -2.58 -10.37
C ALA A 95 15.85 -1.05 -10.19
N PHE A 96 16.10 -0.26 -11.23
CA PHE A 96 15.72 1.16 -11.25
C PHE A 96 14.20 1.31 -11.09
N LEU A 97 13.40 0.59 -11.90
CA LEU A 97 11.94 0.62 -11.80
C LEU A 97 11.44 0.15 -10.43
N LEU A 98 12.09 -0.85 -9.84
CA LEU A 98 11.76 -1.36 -8.52
C LEU A 98 11.98 -0.32 -7.42
N ILE A 99 13.14 0.35 -7.38
CA ILE A 99 13.42 1.40 -6.39
C ILE A 99 12.50 2.60 -6.60
N LEU A 100 12.28 3.02 -7.86
CA LEU A 100 11.40 4.13 -8.22
C LEU A 100 9.96 3.88 -7.78
N SER A 101 9.39 2.75 -8.20
CA SER A 101 8.01 2.37 -7.86
C SER A 101 7.83 2.17 -6.36
N GLN A 102 8.81 1.57 -5.68
CA GLN A 102 8.77 1.41 -4.24
C GLN A 102 8.79 2.75 -3.50
N CYS A 103 9.69 3.67 -3.87
CA CYS A 103 9.74 5.00 -3.27
C CYS A 103 8.43 5.77 -3.54
N PHE A 104 7.95 5.74 -4.77
CA PHE A 104 6.74 6.45 -5.17
C PHE A 104 5.50 5.93 -4.44
N ALA A 105 5.30 4.61 -4.41
CA ALA A 105 4.21 3.98 -3.67
C ALA A 105 4.31 4.26 -2.17
N PHE A 106 5.53 4.20 -1.60
CA PHE A 106 5.76 4.48 -0.18
C PHE A 106 5.33 5.89 0.18
N VAL A 107 5.79 6.91 -0.57
CA VAL A 107 5.42 8.32 -0.30
C VAL A 107 3.91 8.55 -0.41
N LEU A 108 3.22 7.89 -1.36
CA LEU A 108 1.78 8.00 -1.53
C LEU A 108 0.98 7.40 -0.36
N VAL A 109 1.47 6.33 0.29
CA VAL A 109 0.86 5.76 1.53
C VAL A 109 0.73 6.84 2.61
N ILE A 110 1.68 7.77 2.67
CA ILE A 110 1.69 8.80 3.71
C ILE A 110 0.79 9.95 3.35
N ILE A 111 0.77 10.33 2.07
CA ILE A 111 -0.14 11.37 1.60
C ILE A 111 -1.59 10.93 1.85
N ILE A 112 -1.90 9.64 1.62
CA ILE A 112 -3.24 9.14 1.94
C ILE A 112 -3.49 9.06 3.45
N GLY A 113 -2.47 8.70 4.25
CA GLY A 113 -2.55 8.74 5.71
C GLY A 113 -2.85 10.16 6.22
N PHE A 114 -2.14 11.17 5.72
CA PHE A 114 -2.34 12.57 6.06
C PHE A 114 -3.71 13.08 5.60
N TYR A 115 -4.10 12.77 4.36
CA TYR A 115 -5.41 13.11 3.81
C TYR A 115 -6.54 12.55 4.70
N ARG A 116 -6.44 11.27 5.07
CA ARG A 116 -7.37 10.58 5.97
C ARG A 116 -7.43 11.25 7.33
N SER A 117 -6.29 11.49 7.98
CA SER A 117 -6.21 12.14 9.29
C SER A 117 -6.79 13.55 9.27
N LEU A 118 -6.51 14.34 8.22
CA LEU A 118 -7.07 15.68 8.09
C LEU A 118 -8.58 15.66 7.90
N ARG A 119 -9.09 14.75 7.05
CA ARG A 119 -10.52 14.65 6.79
C ARG A 119 -11.31 14.21 8.03
N ILE A 120 -10.72 13.38 8.87
CA ILE A 120 -11.25 12.96 10.17
C ILE A 120 -11.32 14.15 11.16
N VAL A 121 -10.30 15.01 11.18
CA VAL A 121 -10.25 16.18 12.07
C VAL A 121 -11.20 17.29 11.60
N SER A 122 -11.24 17.53 10.30
CA SER A 122 -12.09 18.54 9.67
C SER A 122 -12.35 18.20 8.20
N SER A 123 -13.58 17.78 7.92
CA SER A 123 -14.04 17.52 6.54
C SER A 123 -13.91 18.77 5.65
N LYS A 124 -14.18 19.96 6.22
CA LYS A 124 -14.00 21.26 5.53
C LYS A 124 -12.55 21.54 5.18
N ALA A 125 -11.62 21.37 6.13
CA ALA A 125 -10.19 21.58 5.86
C ALA A 125 -9.66 20.58 4.82
N GLY A 126 -10.11 19.32 4.88
CA GLY A 126 -9.78 18.30 3.89
C GLY A 126 -10.14 18.73 2.46
N LYS A 127 -11.37 19.21 2.24
CA LYS A 127 -11.83 19.70 0.93
C LYS A 127 -11.06 20.93 0.44
N LEU A 128 -10.69 21.84 1.34
CA LEU A 128 -9.99 23.07 1.00
C LEU A 128 -8.51 22.82 0.64
N ILE A 129 -7.85 21.93 1.39
CA ILE A 129 -6.40 21.66 1.26
C ILE A 129 -6.13 20.68 0.10
N PHE A 130 -7.08 19.81 -0.22
CA PHE A 130 -6.93 18.80 -1.26
C PHE A 130 -7.89 18.95 -2.44
N PRO A 131 -7.89 20.08 -3.16
CA PRO A 131 -8.55 20.12 -4.46
C PRO A 131 -7.78 19.26 -5.46
N ASP A 132 -8.47 18.71 -6.46
CA ASP A 132 -7.89 17.77 -7.43
C ASP A 132 -6.61 18.29 -8.09
N LYS A 133 -6.59 19.59 -8.46
CA LYS A 133 -5.40 20.23 -9.04
C LYS A 133 -4.17 20.15 -8.13
N VAL A 134 -4.36 20.32 -6.82
CA VAL A 134 -3.28 20.23 -5.85
C VAL A 134 -2.81 18.78 -5.71
N ILE A 135 -3.73 17.80 -5.72
CA ILE A 135 -3.36 16.39 -5.72
C ILE A 135 -2.55 16.01 -6.94
N TYR A 136 -2.93 16.45 -8.14
CA TYR A 136 -2.12 16.21 -9.35
C TYR A 136 -0.70 16.78 -9.23
N VAL A 137 -0.58 18.01 -8.73
CA VAL A 137 0.73 18.65 -8.49
C VAL A 137 1.53 17.87 -7.46
N ILE A 138 0.91 17.42 -6.36
CA ILE A 138 1.56 16.58 -5.35
C ILE A 138 2.05 15.27 -5.99
N ILE A 139 1.22 14.56 -6.75
CA ILE A 139 1.59 13.30 -7.39
C ILE A 139 2.79 13.49 -8.34
N ILE A 140 2.78 14.55 -9.16
CA ILE A 140 3.91 14.88 -10.05
C ILE A 140 5.17 15.20 -9.24
N GLY A 141 5.05 16.00 -8.18
CA GLY A 141 6.16 16.35 -7.30
C GLY A 141 6.77 15.12 -6.61
N VAL A 142 5.92 14.21 -6.14
CA VAL A 142 6.33 12.94 -5.54
C VAL A 142 7.02 12.04 -6.56
N PHE A 143 6.52 11.98 -7.81
CA PHE A 143 7.19 11.23 -8.87
C PHE A 143 8.58 11.79 -9.16
N CYS A 144 8.71 13.12 -9.27
CA CYS A 144 10.01 13.77 -9.49
C CYS A 144 10.97 13.50 -8.33
N PHE A 145 10.49 13.59 -7.08
CA PHE A 145 11.27 13.25 -5.90
C PHE A 145 11.74 11.79 -5.92
N SER A 146 10.83 10.84 -6.18
CA SER A 146 11.15 9.41 -6.24
C SER A 146 12.12 9.10 -7.38
N PHE A 147 11.99 9.78 -8.52
CA PHE A 147 12.95 9.68 -9.63
C PHE A 147 14.34 10.14 -9.21
N PHE A 148 14.45 11.33 -8.61
CA PHE A 148 15.73 11.88 -8.15
C PHE A 148 16.37 11.01 -7.07
N PHE A 149 15.57 10.53 -6.11
CA PHE A 149 16.00 9.61 -5.06
C PHE A 149 16.56 8.30 -5.66
N THR A 150 15.88 7.76 -6.67
CA THR A 150 16.32 6.54 -7.36
C THR A 150 17.62 6.76 -8.13
N VAL A 151 17.73 7.85 -8.88
CA VAL A 151 18.96 8.21 -9.59
C VAL A 151 20.13 8.36 -8.61
N ASN A 152 19.91 8.99 -7.46
CA ASN A 152 20.93 9.16 -6.43
C ASN A 152 21.41 7.81 -5.87
N ILE A 153 20.50 6.87 -5.59
CA ILE A 153 20.87 5.50 -5.22
C ILE A 153 21.71 4.87 -6.33
N CYS A 154 21.23 4.88 -7.58
CA CYS A 154 21.93 4.27 -8.70
C CYS A 154 23.30 4.90 -9.01
N ALA A 155 23.53 6.16 -8.63
CA ALA A 155 24.82 6.82 -8.79
C ALA A 155 25.86 6.37 -7.73
N HIS A 156 25.40 5.98 -6.54
CA HIS A 156 26.25 5.59 -5.41
C HIS A 156 26.29 4.09 -5.14
N THR A 157 25.37 3.33 -5.71
CA THR A 157 25.29 1.88 -5.54
C THR A 157 25.28 1.14 -6.87
N THR A 158 25.74 -0.10 -6.83
CA THR A 158 25.34 -1.05 -7.87
C THR A 158 23.87 -1.37 -7.73
N ILE A 159 23.24 -1.67 -8.86
CA ILE A 159 21.80 -1.81 -8.94
C ILE A 159 21.35 -3.11 -8.26
N ARG A 160 20.27 -3.03 -7.46
CA ARG A 160 19.75 -4.10 -6.61
C ARG A 160 19.61 -5.42 -7.38
N ARG A 161 20.23 -6.49 -6.89
CA ARG A 161 20.19 -7.82 -7.51
C ARG A 161 19.60 -8.85 -6.57
N PHE A 162 18.71 -9.68 -7.09
CA PHE A 162 18.29 -10.87 -6.38
C PHE A 162 19.38 -11.94 -6.52
N ASN A 163 19.80 -12.52 -5.40
CA ASN A 163 20.71 -13.65 -5.39
C ASN A 163 19.89 -14.95 -5.27
N PRO A 164 19.80 -15.78 -6.33
CA PRO A 164 19.01 -17.00 -6.30
C PRO A 164 19.56 -18.06 -5.34
N SER A 165 20.87 -18.05 -5.05
CA SER A 165 21.47 -19.00 -4.11
C SER A 165 21.20 -18.62 -2.65
N GLU A 166 21.19 -17.33 -2.33
CA GLU A 166 20.87 -16.82 -0.98
C GLU A 166 19.37 -16.55 -0.79
N LEU A 167 18.56 -16.67 -1.86
CA LEU A 167 17.12 -16.38 -1.88
C LEU A 167 16.77 -15.00 -1.30
N ASN A 168 17.65 -14.02 -1.53
CA ASN A 168 17.51 -12.68 -0.98
C ASN A 168 18.02 -11.59 -1.96
N TRP A 169 17.54 -10.37 -1.76
CA TRP A 169 18.01 -9.19 -2.46
C TRP A 169 19.31 -8.69 -1.82
N LYS A 170 20.36 -8.52 -2.62
CA LYS A 170 21.58 -7.83 -2.20
C LYS A 170 21.34 -6.33 -2.24
N LEU A 171 21.14 -5.74 -1.06
CA LEU A 171 21.12 -4.29 -0.86
C LEU A 171 22.51 -3.80 -0.47
N GLN A 172 22.89 -2.66 -1.00
CA GLN A 172 24.12 -1.99 -0.61
C GLN A 172 23.87 -1.02 0.55
N TYR A 173 24.89 -0.78 1.37
CA TYR A 173 24.77 -0.01 2.60
C TYR A 173 24.16 1.39 2.39
N PHE A 174 24.53 2.06 1.29
CA PHE A 174 23.97 3.37 0.94
C PHE A 174 22.47 3.32 0.58
N GLU A 175 22.01 2.27 -0.11
CA GLU A 175 20.58 2.07 -0.41
C GLU A 175 19.79 1.88 0.89
N VAL A 176 20.30 1.03 1.80
CA VAL A 176 19.68 0.78 3.11
C VAL A 176 19.57 2.08 3.92
N ILE A 177 20.68 2.83 4.03
CA ILE A 177 20.70 4.11 4.74
C ILE A 177 19.72 5.11 4.12
N SER A 178 19.70 5.22 2.79
CA SER A 178 18.82 6.16 2.09
C SER A 178 17.35 5.84 2.35
N PHE A 179 16.96 4.56 2.35
CA PHE A 179 15.60 4.16 2.70
C PHE A 179 15.28 4.38 4.18
N ILE A 180 16.22 4.14 5.10
CA ILE A 180 16.02 4.45 6.52
C ILE A 180 15.77 5.95 6.71
N TYR A 181 16.56 6.81 6.07
CA TYR A 181 16.33 8.26 6.10
C TYR A 181 14.99 8.65 5.48
N LEU A 182 14.61 8.02 4.37
CA LEU A 182 13.31 8.24 3.74
C LEU A 182 12.17 7.88 4.70
N VAL A 183 12.23 6.71 5.35
CA VAL A 183 11.24 6.27 6.34
C VAL A 183 11.21 7.24 7.53
N ALA A 184 12.36 7.65 8.06
CA ALA A 184 12.44 8.59 9.17
C ALA A 184 11.85 9.96 8.82
N PHE A 185 12.19 10.49 7.64
CA PHE A 185 11.68 11.76 7.11
C PHE A 185 10.16 11.77 7.00
N ILE A 186 9.58 10.59 6.82
CA ILE A 186 8.16 10.38 6.57
C ILE A 186 7.39 10.09 7.86
N ILE A 187 7.89 9.19 8.70
CA ILE A 187 7.14 8.68 9.84
C ILE A 187 7.02 9.73 10.93
N VAL A 188 8.05 10.57 11.09
CA VAL A 188 8.08 11.65 12.08
C VAL A 188 6.95 12.66 11.85
N PRO A 189 6.84 13.32 10.68
CA PRO A 189 5.75 14.27 10.44
C PRO A 189 4.37 13.60 10.45
N THR A 190 4.25 12.36 9.94
CA THR A 190 2.98 11.62 9.94
C THR A 190 2.49 11.34 11.35
N THR A 191 3.39 10.91 12.24
CA THR A 191 3.08 10.62 13.63
C THR A 191 2.76 11.91 14.39
N LEU A 192 3.56 12.97 14.20
CA LEU A 192 3.30 14.27 14.82
C LEU A 192 1.94 14.83 14.43
N PHE A 193 1.61 14.82 13.14
CA PHE A 193 0.31 15.29 12.66
C PHE A 193 -0.84 14.48 13.24
N SER A 194 -0.69 13.16 13.28
CA SER A 194 -1.73 12.27 13.81
C SER A 194 -1.90 12.42 15.33
N LEU A 195 -0.81 12.71 16.06
CA LEU A 195 -0.87 13.06 17.49
C LEU A 195 -1.62 14.38 17.71
N ILE A 196 -1.31 15.42 16.92
CA ILE A 196 -2.02 16.70 16.98
C ILE A 196 -3.51 16.51 16.67
N ALA A 197 -3.83 15.73 15.63
CA ALA A 197 -5.20 15.37 15.26
C ALA A 197 -5.93 14.67 16.42
N LEU A 198 -5.29 13.69 17.05
CA LEU A 198 -5.85 12.95 18.18
C LEU A 198 -6.09 13.88 19.38
N SER A 199 -5.11 14.73 19.73
CA SER A 199 -5.24 15.71 20.80
C SER A 199 -6.38 16.68 20.55
N PHE A 200 -6.55 17.15 19.31
CA PHE A 200 -7.64 18.04 18.93
C PHE A 200 -9.01 17.35 19.08
N LEU A 201 -9.15 16.10 18.61
CA LEU A 201 -10.40 15.33 18.75
C LEU A 201 -10.76 15.05 20.22
N ILE A 202 -9.75 14.70 21.03
CA ILE A 202 -9.94 14.49 22.47
C ILE A 202 -10.36 15.79 23.15
N TYR A 203 -9.72 16.91 22.81
CA TYR A 203 -10.07 18.23 23.32
C TYR A 203 -11.52 18.60 22.97
N LYS A 204 -11.90 18.47 21.69
CA LYS A 204 -13.27 18.71 21.22
C LYS A 204 -14.27 17.87 22.02
N LYS A 205 -13.99 16.57 22.22
CA LYS A 205 -14.87 15.67 22.97
C LYS A 205 -15.01 16.01 24.45
N LEU A 206 -13.93 16.43 25.11
CA LEU A 206 -13.92 16.71 26.56
C LEU A 206 -14.46 18.09 26.90
N PHE A 207 -14.24 19.09 26.04
CA PHE A 207 -14.45 20.50 26.39
C PHE A 207 -15.47 21.24 25.52
N GLN A 208 -15.79 20.76 24.31
CA GLN A 208 -16.90 21.33 23.53
C GLN A 208 -18.18 20.56 23.85
N LYS A 209 -19.04 21.14 24.70
CA LYS A 209 -20.45 20.71 24.80
C LYS A 209 -21.09 20.85 23.41
N PRO A 210 -22.03 19.98 23.02
CA PRO A 210 -22.75 20.12 21.77
C PRO A 210 -23.47 21.47 21.84
N HIS A 211 -22.97 22.46 21.11
CA HIS A 211 -23.66 23.72 20.97
C HIS A 211 -24.89 23.44 20.10
N THR A 212 -26.03 23.31 20.77
CA THR A 212 -27.33 23.61 20.21
C THR A 212 -27.31 25.09 19.81
N SER A 213 -26.96 25.38 18.57
CA SER A 213 -27.17 26.68 17.96
C SER A 213 -27.33 26.49 16.47
N GLU A 214 -28.60 26.54 16.06
CA GLU A 214 -29.12 27.16 14.84
C GLU A 214 -28.05 27.82 13.97
N ASP A 215 -27.47 27.06 13.04
CA ASP A 215 -27.02 27.54 11.74
C ASP A 215 -26.94 26.30 10.83
N GLY A 216 -27.72 26.33 9.75
CA GLY A 216 -28.02 25.19 8.90
C GLY A 216 -26.82 24.63 8.13
N GLU A 217 -27.08 23.45 7.55
CA GLU A 217 -26.28 22.74 6.54
C GLU A 217 -25.09 21.92 7.07
N ASP A 218 -25.43 20.74 7.62
CA ASP A 218 -24.82 19.42 7.35
C ASP A 218 -24.90 18.51 8.60
N GLU A 219 -26.12 18.14 9.00
CA GLU A 219 -26.41 17.18 10.09
C GLU A 219 -26.20 15.71 9.64
N ASP A 220 -25.00 15.36 9.16
CA ASP A 220 -24.57 13.96 8.98
C ASP A 220 -23.25 13.65 9.74
N GLU A 221 -22.73 14.58 10.58
CA GLU A 221 -21.61 14.30 11.50
C GLU A 221 -22.10 13.63 12.82
N THR A 222 -22.68 12.43 12.71
CA THR A 222 -23.03 11.59 13.89
C THR A 222 -22.29 10.26 13.94
N ASP A 223 -21.07 10.19 13.42
CA ASP A 223 -20.14 9.15 13.88
C ASP A 223 -19.63 9.55 15.27
N ALA A 224 -20.01 8.77 16.28
CA ALA A 224 -19.69 9.04 17.66
C ALA A 224 -18.18 9.31 17.81
N PRO A 225 -17.76 10.40 18.49
CA PRO A 225 -16.35 10.82 18.52
C PRO A 225 -15.40 9.75 19.08
N ARG A 226 -15.93 8.74 19.79
CA ARG A 226 -15.20 7.55 20.21
C ARG A 226 -14.75 6.68 19.02
N GLU A 227 -15.63 6.40 18.07
CA GLU A 227 -15.34 5.56 16.90
C GLU A 227 -14.31 6.26 15.99
N THR A 228 -14.45 7.57 15.84
CA THR A 228 -13.49 8.42 15.13
C THR A 228 -12.09 8.39 15.76
N ILE A 229 -11.99 8.53 17.09
CA ILE A 229 -10.72 8.44 17.83
C ILE A 229 -10.11 7.03 17.70
N CYS A 230 -10.92 5.99 17.86
CA CYS A 230 -10.46 4.60 17.72
C CYS A 230 -9.95 4.33 16.30
N SER A 231 -10.64 4.85 15.28
CA SER A 231 -10.23 4.70 13.87
C SER A 231 -8.91 5.40 13.61
N LEU A 232 -8.74 6.65 14.06
CA LEU A 232 -7.48 7.37 13.92
C LEU A 232 -6.32 6.64 14.61
N PHE A 233 -6.56 6.13 15.82
CA PHE A 233 -5.55 5.36 16.55
C PHE A 233 -5.16 4.07 15.82
N PHE A 234 -6.15 3.33 15.29
CA PHE A 234 -5.92 2.14 14.49
C PHE A 234 -5.08 2.47 13.24
N TYR A 235 -5.38 3.58 12.55
CA TYR A 235 -4.63 4.03 11.38
C TYR A 235 -3.18 4.37 11.71
N ILE A 236 -2.92 5.06 12.82
CA ILE A 236 -1.55 5.36 13.27
C ILE A 236 -0.77 4.06 13.50
N ILE A 237 -1.37 3.13 14.25
CA ILE A 237 -0.74 1.82 14.52
C ILE A 237 -0.45 1.10 13.21
N PHE A 238 -1.41 1.10 12.30
CA PHE A 238 -1.26 0.47 10.99
C PHE A 238 -0.08 1.09 10.21
N ASP A 239 -0.03 2.41 10.07
CA ASP A 239 1.04 3.11 9.35
C ASP A 239 2.42 2.93 10.02
N LEU A 240 2.48 2.86 11.36
CA LEU A 240 3.70 2.54 12.11
C LEU A 240 4.17 1.09 11.86
N PHE A 241 3.25 0.13 11.87
CA PHE A 241 3.57 -1.27 11.54
C PHE A 241 4.10 -1.40 10.12
N PHE A 242 3.55 -0.66 9.16
CA PHE A 242 4.06 -0.62 7.79
C PHE A 242 5.52 -0.19 7.73
N CYS A 243 5.82 0.96 8.35
CA CYS A 243 7.16 1.54 8.31
C CYS A 243 8.16 0.64 9.04
N PHE A 244 7.77 0.07 10.18
CA PHE A 244 8.58 -0.90 10.90
C PHE A 244 8.87 -2.14 10.04
N TRP A 245 7.85 -2.70 9.37
CA TRP A 245 8.01 -3.87 8.52
C TRP A 245 8.93 -3.59 7.33
N ILE A 246 8.78 -2.42 6.69
CA ILE A 246 9.68 -2.00 5.61
C ILE A 246 11.13 -1.95 6.09
N CYS A 247 11.40 -1.32 7.23
CA CYS A 247 12.75 -1.26 7.79
C CYS A 247 13.31 -2.67 8.08
N MET A 248 12.50 -3.56 8.66
CA MET A 248 12.90 -4.95 8.90
C MET A 248 13.21 -5.70 7.61
N SER A 249 12.45 -5.46 6.54
CA SER A 249 12.68 -6.09 5.23
C SER A 249 14.02 -5.69 4.60
N PHE A 250 14.53 -4.49 4.91
CA PHE A 250 15.82 -4.02 4.42
C PHE A 250 17.02 -4.47 5.27
N LEU A 251 16.82 -4.64 6.58
CA LEU A 251 17.89 -4.98 7.52
C LEU A 251 18.14 -6.47 7.64
N SER A 252 17.22 -7.32 7.18
CA SER A 252 17.31 -8.76 7.36
C SER A 252 17.99 -9.47 6.21
N SER A 253 18.95 -10.34 6.54
CA SER A 253 19.56 -11.30 5.62
C SER A 253 18.71 -12.57 5.43
N VAL A 254 17.58 -12.70 6.13
CA VAL A 254 16.77 -13.93 6.14
C VAL A 254 15.95 -14.07 4.85
N PRO A 255 16.00 -15.21 4.14
CA PRO A 255 15.27 -15.41 2.88
C PRO A 255 13.76 -15.16 2.98
N PHE A 256 13.14 -15.50 4.11
CA PHE A 256 11.70 -15.25 4.31
C PHE A 256 11.36 -13.76 4.39
N LEU A 257 12.28 -12.90 4.84
CA LEU A 257 12.08 -11.45 4.79
C LEU A 257 12.24 -10.88 3.38
N SER A 258 12.86 -11.61 2.44
CA SER A 258 12.84 -11.20 1.03
C SER A 258 11.40 -11.26 0.46
N LEU A 259 10.62 -12.28 0.85
CA LEU A 259 9.19 -12.39 0.52
C LEU A 259 8.36 -11.24 1.13
N SER A 260 8.80 -10.66 2.25
CA SER A 260 8.11 -9.52 2.85
C SER A 260 8.01 -8.34 1.90
N HIS A 261 8.99 -8.14 1.02
CA HIS A 261 8.93 -7.06 0.04
C HIS A 261 7.77 -7.25 -0.94
N VAL A 262 7.57 -8.47 -1.44
CA VAL A 262 6.43 -8.80 -2.31
C VAL A 262 5.13 -8.72 -1.53
N PHE A 263 5.09 -9.27 -0.31
CA PHE A 263 3.90 -9.23 0.52
C PHE A 263 3.46 -7.79 0.81
N LEU A 264 4.37 -6.93 1.25
CA LEU A 264 4.09 -5.52 1.51
C LEU A 264 3.61 -4.81 0.24
N THR A 265 4.27 -5.06 -0.89
CA THR A 265 3.90 -4.42 -2.15
C THR A 265 2.53 -4.88 -2.63
N ALA A 266 2.21 -6.17 -2.49
CA ALA A 266 0.97 -6.80 -2.96
C ALA A 266 -0.23 -6.52 -2.05
N TYR A 267 -0.04 -6.54 -0.74
CA TYR A 267 -1.16 -6.54 0.21
C TYR A 267 -1.25 -5.27 1.05
N TRP A 268 -0.17 -4.51 1.23
CA TRP A 268 -0.27 -3.30 2.03
C TRP A 268 -1.13 -2.20 1.41
N PRO A 269 -0.99 -1.87 0.10
CA PRO A 269 -1.90 -0.95 -0.57
C PRO A 269 -3.35 -1.43 -0.51
N LEU A 270 -3.57 -2.73 -0.68
CA LEU A 270 -4.89 -3.37 -0.56
C LEU A 270 -5.47 -3.11 0.85
N MET A 271 -4.74 -3.47 1.91
CA MET A 271 -5.18 -3.25 3.28
C MET A 271 -5.42 -1.76 3.59
N THR A 272 -4.57 -0.87 3.07
CA THR A 272 -4.75 0.59 3.20
C THR A 272 -6.07 1.03 2.56
N SER A 273 -6.38 0.56 1.35
CA SER A 273 -7.66 0.89 0.67
C SER A 273 -8.88 0.32 1.38
N LEU A 274 -8.80 -0.92 1.89
CA LEU A 274 -9.91 -1.57 2.59
C LEU A 274 -10.22 -0.91 3.94
N THR A 275 -9.20 -0.36 4.58
CA THR A 275 -9.36 0.38 5.84
C THR A 275 -9.81 1.82 5.61
N LEU A 276 -9.66 2.36 4.39
CA LEU A 276 -10.03 3.73 4.05
C LEU A 276 -11.54 3.94 3.95
N ASP A 277 -12.26 3.08 3.22
CA ASP A 277 -13.68 3.30 2.93
C ASP A 277 -14.46 1.99 2.79
N VAL A 278 -15.68 1.96 3.32
CA VAL A 278 -16.58 0.80 3.26
C VAL A 278 -17.02 0.47 1.83
N HIS A 279 -17.12 1.46 0.95
CA HIS A 279 -17.54 1.26 -0.43
C HIS A 279 -16.48 0.49 -1.24
N ILE A 280 -15.18 0.69 -0.94
CA ILE A 280 -14.10 -0.12 -1.53
C ILE A 280 -14.26 -1.58 -1.13
N ARG A 281 -14.50 -1.84 0.16
CA ARG A 281 -14.71 -3.21 0.67
C ARG A 281 -15.91 -3.87 -0.01
N ALA A 282 -17.06 -3.18 -0.04
CA ALA A 282 -18.28 -3.70 -0.62
C ALA A 282 -18.13 -4.01 -2.12
N ALA A 283 -17.55 -3.08 -2.88
CA ALA A 283 -17.30 -3.25 -4.30
C ALA A 283 -16.32 -4.40 -4.58
N LEU A 284 -15.25 -4.52 -3.78
CA LEU A 284 -14.29 -5.62 -3.92
C LEU A 284 -14.94 -6.97 -3.66
N PHE A 285 -15.68 -7.13 -2.55
CA PHE A 285 -16.37 -8.38 -2.24
C PHE A 285 -17.37 -8.78 -3.32
N TYR A 286 -18.11 -7.80 -3.85
CA TYR A 286 -19.04 -8.05 -4.95
C TYR A 286 -18.31 -8.53 -6.21
N ARG A 287 -17.21 -7.86 -6.59
CA ARG A 287 -16.44 -8.23 -7.79
C ARG A 287 -15.85 -9.63 -7.66
N ILE A 288 -15.26 -9.95 -6.50
CA ILE A 288 -14.73 -11.28 -6.21
C ILE A 288 -15.84 -12.32 -6.26
N ARG A 289 -17.00 -12.06 -5.64
CA ARG A 289 -18.14 -12.99 -5.68
C ARG A 289 -18.60 -13.27 -7.11
N ASN A 290 -18.71 -12.26 -7.96
CA ASN A 290 -19.14 -12.43 -9.34
C ASN A 290 -18.16 -13.26 -10.19
N VAL A 291 -16.86 -13.24 -9.87
CA VAL A 291 -15.86 -14.10 -10.52
C VAL A 291 -16.11 -15.58 -10.18
N PHE A 292 -16.50 -15.89 -8.94
CA PHE A 292 -16.72 -17.28 -8.49
C PHE A 292 -18.17 -17.78 -8.65
N GLN A 293 -19.15 -16.88 -8.81
CA GLN A 293 -20.57 -17.20 -8.98
C GLN A 293 -21.20 -16.33 -10.08
N PRO A 294 -20.84 -16.53 -11.36
CA PRO A 294 -21.38 -15.72 -12.47
C PRO A 294 -22.90 -15.82 -12.63
N GLN A 295 -23.55 -16.86 -12.08
CA GLN A 295 -24.99 -17.05 -12.16
C GLN A 295 -25.82 -16.09 -11.27
N SER A 296 -25.21 -15.31 -10.37
CA SER A 296 -25.91 -14.21 -9.68
C SER A 296 -25.81 -12.85 -10.38
N ALA A 297 -25.18 -12.76 -11.56
CA ALA A 297 -24.99 -11.51 -12.30
C ALA A 297 -26.26 -10.96 -12.96
N ASN A 298 -27.40 -11.66 -12.89
CA ASN A 298 -28.69 -11.19 -13.43
C ASN A 298 -29.46 -10.23 -12.49
N SER A 299 -28.93 -9.90 -11.31
CA SER A 299 -29.47 -8.83 -10.47
C SER A 299 -28.52 -7.63 -10.52
N PRO A 300 -28.83 -6.57 -11.29
CA PRO A 300 -28.03 -5.35 -11.27
C PRO A 300 -28.10 -4.74 -9.87
N ILE A 301 -26.93 -4.45 -9.28
CA ILE A 301 -26.89 -3.66 -8.05
C ILE A 301 -27.30 -2.24 -8.40
N VAL A 302 -28.50 -1.87 -7.97
CA VAL A 302 -28.92 -0.49 -7.87
C VAL A 302 -28.33 0.07 -6.58
N ILE A 303 -27.14 0.68 -6.64
CA ILE A 303 -26.67 1.54 -5.55
C ILE A 303 -27.46 2.85 -5.66
N ARG A 304 -28.70 2.84 -5.17
CA ARG A 304 -29.47 4.07 -4.98
C ARG A 304 -28.78 4.88 -3.87
N PRO A 305 -28.52 6.18 -4.06
CA PRO A 305 -28.19 7.05 -2.95
C PRO A 305 -29.46 7.12 -2.08
N ASN A 306 -29.56 6.23 -1.10
CA ASN A 306 -30.74 6.15 -0.27
C ASN A 306 -30.66 7.27 0.77
N LYS A 307 -31.25 8.43 0.44
CA LYS A 307 -31.35 9.59 1.33
C LYS A 307 -32.17 9.32 2.62
N LYS A 308 -32.63 8.09 2.91
CA LYS A 308 -33.50 7.82 4.08
C LYS A 308 -33.40 6.46 4.79
N GLU A 309 -32.45 5.57 4.53
CA GLU A 309 -32.36 4.34 5.35
C GLU A 309 -30.93 3.97 5.71
N THR A 310 -30.64 4.03 7.01
CA THR A 310 -29.51 3.38 7.67
C THR A 310 -29.45 1.91 7.25
N VAL A 311 -28.48 1.58 6.41
CA VAL A 311 -28.12 0.20 6.12
C VAL A 311 -27.55 -0.40 7.40
N LYS A 312 -28.39 -1.11 8.17
CA LYS A 312 -27.94 -2.07 9.16
C LYS A 312 -27.19 -3.17 8.43
N PHE A 313 -25.85 -3.11 8.43
CA PHE A 313 -25.05 -4.28 8.18
C PHE A 313 -25.33 -5.28 9.32
N SER A 314 -26.03 -6.37 8.99
CA SER A 314 -26.14 -7.52 9.89
C SER A 314 -24.75 -8.11 10.08
N LYS A 315 -24.37 -8.26 11.36
CA LYS A 315 -23.12 -8.83 11.88
C LYS A 315 -22.53 -9.94 10.98
N PHE A 316 -21.28 -9.72 10.57
CA PHE A 316 -20.23 -10.72 10.56
C PHE A 316 -19.12 -10.21 11.49
#